data_AF-A0A538GBP4-F1
#
_entry.id   AF-A0A538GBP4-F1
#
_cell.length_a   1.000
_cell.length_b   1.000
_cell.length_c   1.000
_cell.angle_alpha   90.00
_cell.angle_beta   90.00
_cell.angle_gamma   90.00
#
_symmetry.space_group_name_H-M   'P 1'
#
loop_
_entity.id
_entity.type
_entity.pdbx_description
1 polymer ?
#
loop_
_entity_poly.entity_id
_entity_poly.type
_entity_poly.pdbx_seq_one_letter_code
_entity_poly.pdbx_strand_id
1 'polypeptide(L)'
;LVSGGAKVEDKLGVLRKLGGKADRVLIGGKMAEQLRERNPLDFEVVLPDDVVAAASFDAQADSRISRFDSLPEGWLGLDIGPETRKRFGAELSQAKTIFWNGPMGVFEWPRFAAGTRAVAEAVAGADAFSVVGGADSIRALNELGLTDRVSWASTGGGAALELLEGKELPGIAVLPTA
;
A
#
# COMPACT_ATOMS: atom_id res chain seq x y z
N LEU A 1 -0.09 -3.00 8.91
CA LEU A 1 0.72 -2.20 7.95
C LEU A 1 0.25 -2.51 6.54
N VAL A 2 -0.05 -1.48 5.73
CA VAL A 2 -0.38 -1.63 4.31
C VAL A 2 0.65 -0.87 3.50
N SER A 3 1.29 -1.53 2.56
CA SER A 3 2.26 -0.90 1.68
C SER A 3 2.06 -1.31 0.23
N GLY A 4 2.24 -0.35 -0.67
CA GLY A 4 2.23 -0.61 -2.09
C GLY A 4 3.16 0.32 -2.84
N GLY A 5 3.18 0.19 -4.16
CA GLY A 5 4.01 0.98 -5.05
C GLY A 5 4.82 0.13 -6.02
N ALA A 6 5.72 0.81 -6.73
CA ALA A 6 6.44 0.23 -7.87
C ALA A 6 7.69 -0.57 -7.48
N LYS A 7 8.34 -0.21 -6.36
CA LYS A 7 9.67 -0.69 -5.95
C LYS A 7 9.71 -0.98 -4.45
N VAL A 8 10.15 -2.17 -4.08
CA VAL A 8 10.39 -2.55 -2.67
C VAL A 8 11.48 -1.69 -2.04
N GLU A 9 12.51 -1.32 -2.81
CA GLU A 9 13.69 -0.60 -2.34
C GLU A 9 13.32 0.76 -1.71
N ASP A 10 12.36 1.46 -2.31
CA ASP A 10 11.86 2.76 -1.85
C ASP A 10 11.08 2.66 -0.52
N LYS A 11 10.70 1.44 -0.10
CA LYS A 11 9.89 1.16 1.09
C LYS A 11 10.63 0.32 2.12
N LEU A 12 11.83 -0.16 1.81
CA LEU A 12 12.53 -1.16 2.60
C LEU A 12 12.81 -0.69 4.03
N GLY A 13 13.17 0.58 4.22
CA GLY A 13 13.40 1.15 5.54
C GLY A 13 12.14 1.12 6.41
N VAL A 14 11.01 1.58 5.87
CA VAL A 14 9.72 1.59 6.56
C VAL A 14 9.26 0.17 6.87
N LEU A 15 9.37 -0.74 5.90
CA LEU A 15 9.01 -2.15 6.09
C LEU A 15 9.87 -2.80 7.18
N ARG A 16 11.18 -2.57 7.21
CA ARG A 16 12.05 -3.11 8.28
C ARG A 16 11.72 -2.52 9.65
N LYS A 17 11.39 -1.24 9.73
CA LYS A 17 11.15 -0.56 11.01
C LYS A 17 9.78 -0.84 11.60
N LEU A 18 8.75 -0.93 10.75
CA LEU A 18 7.35 -1.10 11.16
C LEU A 18 6.84 -2.52 10.94
N GLY A 19 7.31 -3.22 9.92
CA GLY A 19 6.79 -4.53 9.53
C GLY A 19 6.98 -5.60 10.60
N GLY A 20 8.17 -5.68 11.20
CA GLY A 20 8.44 -6.59 12.33
C GLY A 20 7.66 -6.26 13.62
N LYS A 21 6.96 -5.13 13.67
CA LYS A 21 6.08 -4.72 14.77
C LYS A 21 4.60 -4.85 14.44
N ALA A 22 4.26 -5.11 13.18
CA ALA A 22 2.88 -5.17 12.71
C ALA A 22 2.39 -6.61 12.76
N ASP A 23 1.15 -6.82 13.25
CA ASP A 23 0.53 -8.15 13.26
C ASP A 23 0.27 -8.69 11.85
N ARG A 24 0.06 -7.75 10.90
CA ARG A 24 -0.19 -8.02 9.48
C ARG A 24 0.51 -6.96 8.62
N VAL A 25 1.18 -7.42 7.57
CA VAL A 25 1.81 -6.58 6.55
C VAL A 25 1.18 -6.90 5.19
N LEU A 26 0.23 -6.08 4.76
CA LEU A 26 -0.48 -6.23 3.49
C LEU A 26 0.29 -5.53 2.39
N ILE A 27 0.59 -6.24 1.30
CA ILE A 27 1.40 -5.74 0.20
C ILE A 27 0.59 -5.71 -1.11
N GLY A 28 0.63 -4.57 -1.80
CA GLY A 28 0.08 -4.41 -3.15
C GLY A 28 1.06 -3.76 -4.13
N GLY A 29 0.57 -3.44 -5.34
CA GLY A 29 1.39 -2.86 -6.40
C GLY A 29 2.46 -3.83 -6.94
N LYS A 30 3.36 -3.32 -7.78
CA LYS A 30 4.43 -4.11 -8.41
C LYS A 30 5.40 -4.71 -7.37
N MET A 31 5.55 -4.06 -6.22
CA MET A 31 6.41 -4.57 -5.15
C MET A 31 5.93 -5.93 -4.59
N ALA A 32 4.65 -6.28 -4.74
CA ALA A 32 4.15 -7.60 -4.37
C ALA A 32 4.85 -8.71 -5.18
N GLU A 33 5.03 -8.51 -6.49
CA GLU A 33 5.73 -9.46 -7.36
C GLU A 33 7.19 -9.63 -6.93
N GLN A 34 7.87 -8.51 -6.64
CA GLN A 34 9.26 -8.53 -6.16
C GLN A 34 9.41 -9.32 -4.84
N LEU A 35 8.48 -9.11 -3.90
CA LEU A 35 8.49 -9.82 -2.62
C LEU A 35 8.11 -11.30 -2.75
N ARG A 36 7.28 -11.66 -3.74
CA ARG A 36 6.99 -13.06 -4.06
C ARG A 36 8.22 -13.79 -4.59
N GLU A 37 8.94 -13.18 -5.53
CA GLU A 37 10.15 -13.76 -6.11
C GLU A 37 11.26 -13.90 -5.06
N ARG A 38 11.45 -12.85 -4.25
CA ARG A 38 12.44 -12.83 -3.18
C ARG A 38 12.02 -11.86 -2.09
N ASN A 39 11.58 -12.38 -0.96
CA ASN A 39 11.35 -11.59 0.24
C ASN A 39 12.67 -11.34 1.00
N PRO A 40 13.19 -10.09 1.07
CA PRO A 40 14.40 -9.77 1.83
C PRO A 40 14.11 -9.41 3.30
N LEU A 41 12.86 -9.51 3.73
CA LEU A 41 12.40 -9.19 5.08
C LEU A 41 12.50 -10.44 5.96
N ASP A 42 12.67 -10.23 7.26
CA ASP A 42 12.75 -11.26 8.29
C ASP A 42 11.37 -11.69 8.84
N PHE A 43 10.29 -11.22 8.22
CA PHE A 43 8.91 -11.52 8.57
C PHE A 43 8.07 -11.82 7.32
N GLU A 44 6.95 -12.50 7.56
CA GLU A 44 5.99 -12.83 6.50
C GLU A 44 5.15 -11.62 6.09
N VAL A 45 4.80 -11.58 4.81
CA VAL A 45 3.93 -10.56 4.22
C VAL A 45 2.70 -11.23 3.61
N VAL A 46 1.58 -10.53 3.65
CA VAL A 46 0.34 -10.94 2.98
C VAL A 46 0.38 -10.40 1.56
N LEU A 47 0.53 -11.31 0.60
CA LEU A 47 0.53 -11.02 -0.83
C LEU A 47 -0.88 -11.17 -1.42
N PRO A 48 -1.14 -10.61 -2.62
CA PRO A 48 -2.41 -10.80 -3.32
C PRO A 48 -2.71 -12.27 -3.63
N ASP A 49 -3.99 -12.63 -3.59
CA ASP A 49 -4.48 -13.93 -4.08
C ASP A 49 -4.78 -13.86 -5.59
N ASP A 50 -5.28 -12.70 -6.03
CA ASP A 50 -5.66 -12.39 -7.40
C ASP A 50 -5.29 -10.94 -7.77
N VAL A 51 -5.14 -10.70 -9.06
CA VAL A 51 -4.77 -9.40 -9.62
C VAL A 51 -5.56 -9.08 -10.88
N VAL A 52 -5.70 -7.79 -11.18
CA VAL A 52 -6.07 -7.31 -12.51
C VAL A 52 -4.83 -7.40 -13.39
N ALA A 53 -4.73 -8.48 -14.16
CA ALA A 53 -3.64 -8.74 -15.08
C ALA A 53 -3.89 -7.99 -16.40
N ALA A 54 -2.85 -7.43 -17.00
CA ALA A 54 -2.88 -6.73 -18.28
C ALA A 54 -1.84 -7.30 -19.25
N ALA A 55 -2.18 -7.32 -20.55
CA ALA A 55 -1.27 -7.81 -21.59
C ALA A 55 -0.07 -6.87 -21.85
N SER A 56 -0.16 -5.61 -21.42
CA SER A 56 0.93 -4.62 -21.51
C SER A 56 0.75 -3.53 -20.45
N PHE A 57 1.80 -2.71 -20.25
CA PHE A 57 1.73 -1.53 -19.38
C PHE A 57 1.08 -0.36 -20.12
N ASP A 58 -0.23 -0.44 -20.34
CA ASP A 58 -1.02 0.57 -21.05
C ASP A 58 -2.41 0.72 -20.39
N ALA A 59 -2.93 1.93 -20.33
CA ALA A 59 -4.24 2.23 -19.74
C ALA A 59 -5.41 1.52 -20.46
N GLN A 60 -5.22 1.19 -21.74
CA GLN A 60 -6.19 0.52 -22.62
C GLN A 60 -5.84 -0.94 -22.91
N ALA A 61 -4.83 -1.50 -22.25
CA ALA A 61 -4.45 -2.90 -22.43
C ALA A 61 -5.63 -3.84 -22.14
N ASP A 62 -5.69 -4.94 -22.90
CA ASP A 62 -6.57 -6.06 -22.58
C ASP A 62 -6.26 -6.55 -21.16
N SER A 63 -7.30 -6.65 -20.34
CA SER A 63 -7.18 -6.97 -18.92
C SER A 63 -8.13 -8.08 -18.50
N ARG A 64 -7.69 -8.93 -17.58
CA ARG A 64 -8.52 -9.96 -16.93
C ARG A 64 -8.13 -10.15 -15.47
N ILE A 65 -9.03 -10.70 -14.69
CA ILE A 65 -8.66 -11.21 -13.37
C ILE A 65 -7.86 -12.50 -13.55
N SER A 66 -6.73 -12.59 -12.86
CA SER A 66 -5.88 -13.78 -12.83
C SER A 66 -5.45 -14.07 -11.40
N ARG A 67 -5.12 -15.33 -11.10
CA ARG A 67 -4.41 -15.64 -9.87
C ARG A 67 -3.07 -14.92 -9.85
N PHE A 68 -2.69 -14.43 -8.67
CA PHE A 68 -1.42 -13.75 -8.49
C PHE A 68 -0.24 -14.69 -8.78
N ASP A 69 -0.29 -15.91 -8.26
CA ASP A 69 0.73 -16.97 -8.41
C ASP A 69 0.81 -17.61 -9.81
N SER A 70 -0.09 -17.26 -10.73
CA SER A 70 -0.20 -17.88 -12.03
C SER A 70 -0.59 -16.85 -13.10
N LEU A 71 0.23 -15.81 -13.21
CA LEU A 71 0.08 -14.84 -14.30
C LEU A 71 0.42 -15.49 -15.65
N PRO A 72 -0.33 -15.17 -16.71
CA PRO A 72 0.01 -15.59 -18.06
C PRO A 72 1.38 -15.02 -18.47
N GLU A 73 2.11 -15.74 -19.31
CA GLU A 73 3.41 -15.28 -19.79
C GLU A 73 3.32 -13.90 -20.47
N GLY A 74 4.18 -12.97 -20.05
CA GLY A 74 4.21 -11.59 -20.56
C GLY A 74 3.15 -10.65 -19.97
N TRP A 75 2.22 -11.13 -19.14
CA TRP A 75 1.20 -10.29 -18.51
C TRP A 75 1.71 -9.68 -17.20
N LEU A 76 1.15 -8.52 -16.86
CA LEU A 76 1.53 -7.73 -15.68
C LEU A 76 0.35 -7.61 -14.72
N GLY A 77 0.57 -7.82 -13.41
CA GLY A 77 -0.39 -7.44 -12.38
C GLY A 77 -0.35 -5.92 -12.15
N LEU A 78 -1.41 -5.22 -12.56
CA LEU A 78 -1.45 -3.74 -12.49
C LEU A 78 -2.37 -3.20 -11.40
N ASP A 79 -3.16 -4.05 -10.75
CA ASP A 79 -3.98 -3.74 -9.57
C ASP A 79 -4.32 -5.04 -8.82
N ILE A 80 -4.69 -4.96 -7.55
CA ILE A 80 -5.18 -6.12 -6.80
C ILE A 80 -6.58 -6.52 -7.27
N GLY A 81 -6.84 -7.83 -7.32
CA GLY A 81 -8.11 -8.39 -7.79
C GLY A 81 -9.22 -8.35 -6.72
N PRO A 82 -10.46 -8.70 -7.08
CA PRO A 82 -11.61 -8.64 -6.19
C PRO A 82 -11.46 -9.50 -4.92
N GLU A 83 -10.88 -10.69 -4.99
CA GLU A 83 -10.72 -11.54 -3.80
C GLU A 83 -9.71 -10.94 -2.82
N THR A 84 -8.60 -10.41 -3.35
CA THR A 84 -7.58 -9.71 -2.57
C THR A 84 -8.16 -8.46 -1.91
N ARG A 85 -8.97 -7.67 -2.63
CA ARG A 85 -9.64 -6.49 -2.07
C ARG A 85 -10.51 -6.86 -0.88
N LYS A 86 -11.31 -7.92 -1.02
CA LYS A 86 -12.18 -8.43 0.04
C LYS A 86 -11.37 -8.90 1.25
N ARG A 87 -10.30 -9.67 1.02
CA ARG A 87 -9.41 -10.16 2.08
C ARG A 87 -8.71 -9.00 2.81
N PHE A 88 -8.13 -8.06 2.07
CA PHE A 88 -7.46 -6.91 2.65
C PHE A 88 -8.43 -6.04 3.45
N GLY A 89 -9.64 -5.82 2.93
CA GLY A 89 -10.69 -5.13 3.68
C GLY A 89 -11.05 -5.83 4.99
N ALA A 90 -11.16 -7.17 4.98
CA ALA A 90 -11.43 -7.95 6.18
C ALA A 90 -10.31 -7.82 7.22
N GLU A 91 -9.05 -7.97 6.82
CA GLU A 91 -7.88 -7.77 7.70
C GLU A 91 -7.85 -6.34 8.29
N LEU A 92 -8.14 -5.32 7.46
CA LEU A 92 -8.15 -3.92 7.90
C LEU A 92 -9.27 -3.60 8.88
N SER A 93 -10.45 -4.19 8.70
CA SER A 93 -11.58 -3.98 9.62
C SER A 93 -11.35 -4.55 11.02
N GLN A 94 -10.41 -5.48 11.18
CA GLN A 94 -10.06 -6.06 12.48
C GLN A 94 -8.91 -5.30 13.16
N ALA A 95 -8.19 -4.46 12.43
CA ALA A 95 -7.04 -3.73 12.95
C ALA A 95 -7.47 -2.66 13.97
N LYS A 96 -6.64 -2.42 14.99
CA LYS A 96 -6.80 -1.28 15.91
C LYS A 96 -5.92 -0.09 15.55
N THR A 97 -4.86 -0.34 14.81
CA THR A 97 -3.96 0.68 14.26
C THR A 97 -3.61 0.33 12.83
N ILE A 98 -3.74 1.28 11.93
CA ILE A 98 -3.44 1.11 10.51
C ILE A 98 -2.42 2.17 10.11
N PHE A 99 -1.31 1.73 9.52
CA PHE A 99 -0.45 2.59 8.72
C PHE A 99 -0.57 2.18 7.26
N TRP A 100 -0.93 3.11 6.39
CA TRP A 100 -1.04 2.88 4.95
C TRP A 100 -0.10 3.80 4.16
N ASN A 101 0.74 3.20 3.31
CA ASN A 101 1.65 3.93 2.43
C ASN A 101 1.83 3.26 1.05
N GLY A 102 1.24 3.88 0.04
CA GLY A 102 1.37 3.51 -1.37
C GLY A 102 0.11 2.85 -1.96
N PRO A 103 -0.17 3.05 -3.26
CA PRO A 103 -1.34 2.51 -3.93
C PRO A 103 -1.19 1.01 -4.19
N MET A 104 -2.31 0.33 -4.44
CA MET A 104 -2.35 -1.12 -4.70
C MET A 104 -2.18 -1.47 -6.19
N GLY A 105 -2.18 -0.46 -7.06
CA GLY A 105 -2.10 -0.59 -8.51
C GLY A 105 -1.75 0.74 -9.18
N VAL A 106 -1.81 0.76 -10.51
CA VAL A 106 -1.63 1.97 -11.34
C VAL A 106 -2.89 2.82 -11.29
N PHE A 107 -3.12 3.45 -10.14
CA PHE A 107 -4.41 4.06 -9.81
C PHE A 107 -4.77 5.30 -10.64
N GLU A 108 -3.80 5.88 -11.35
CA GLU A 108 -4.00 6.89 -12.39
C GLU A 108 -4.95 6.41 -13.50
N TRP A 109 -5.01 5.09 -13.72
CA TRP A 109 -5.79 4.48 -14.77
C TRP A 109 -7.07 3.89 -14.18
N PRO A 110 -8.27 4.34 -14.61
CA PRO A 110 -9.54 3.90 -14.02
C PRO A 110 -9.72 2.37 -13.95
N ARG A 111 -9.18 1.65 -14.94
CA ARG A 111 -9.19 0.18 -15.01
C ARG A 111 -8.40 -0.51 -13.89
N PHE A 112 -7.40 0.18 -13.33
CA PHE A 112 -6.43 -0.34 -12.37
C PHE A 112 -6.43 0.47 -11.04
N ALA A 113 -7.51 1.21 -10.79
CA ALA A 113 -7.68 2.04 -9.60
C ALA A 113 -8.51 1.37 -8.49
N ALA A 114 -9.27 0.34 -8.82
CA ALA A 114 -10.31 -0.19 -7.93
C ALA A 114 -9.72 -0.86 -6.67
N GLY A 115 -8.53 -1.44 -6.73
CA GLY A 115 -7.84 -1.98 -5.57
C GLY A 115 -7.37 -0.89 -4.60
N THR A 116 -6.78 0.19 -5.12
CA THR A 116 -6.40 1.35 -4.31
C THR A 116 -7.63 1.99 -3.65
N ARG A 117 -8.74 2.11 -4.38
CA ARG A 117 -10.01 2.62 -3.83
C ARG A 117 -10.54 1.72 -2.71
N ALA A 118 -10.57 0.41 -2.93
CA ALA A 118 -11.03 -0.54 -1.91
C ALA A 118 -10.21 -0.47 -0.62
N VAL A 119 -8.89 -0.32 -0.72
CA VAL A 119 -8.03 -0.10 0.46
C VAL A 119 -8.31 1.25 1.10
N ALA A 120 -8.44 2.33 0.33
CA ALA A 120 -8.75 3.66 0.87
C ALA A 120 -10.08 3.65 1.65
N GLU A 121 -11.12 3.05 1.08
CA GLU A 121 -12.43 2.89 1.71
C GLU A 121 -12.37 2.02 2.98
N ALA A 122 -11.61 0.91 2.94
CA ALA A 122 -11.44 0.04 4.09
C ALA A 122 -10.70 0.76 5.25
N VAL A 123 -9.66 1.53 4.93
CA VAL A 123 -8.92 2.33 5.93
C VAL A 123 -9.81 3.42 6.54
N ALA A 124 -10.57 4.14 5.72
CA ALA A 124 -11.48 5.20 6.15
C ALA A 124 -12.77 4.67 6.85
N GLY A 125 -13.05 3.38 6.71
CA GLY A 125 -14.19 2.70 7.32
C GLY A 125 -13.85 1.91 8.58
N ALA A 126 -12.58 1.69 8.88
CA ALA A 126 -12.16 0.91 10.03
C ALA A 126 -12.30 1.71 11.35
N ASP A 127 -12.77 1.03 12.39
CA ASP A 127 -12.73 1.53 13.78
C ASP A 127 -11.31 1.36 14.36
N ALA A 128 -10.38 2.12 13.77
CA ALA A 128 -8.95 2.04 14.01
C ALA A 128 -8.30 3.42 14.00
N PHE A 129 -7.20 3.57 14.73
CA PHE A 129 -6.33 4.73 14.54
C PHE A 129 -5.58 4.59 13.21
N SER A 130 -5.88 5.45 12.23
CA SER A 130 -5.33 5.36 10.88
C SER A 130 -4.36 6.49 10.56
N VAL A 131 -3.15 6.12 10.15
CA VAL A 131 -2.13 7.03 9.64
C VAL A 131 -1.90 6.71 8.17
N VAL A 132 -2.16 7.69 7.31
CA VAL A 132 -1.95 7.56 5.87
C VAL A 132 -0.80 8.48 5.46
N GLY A 133 0.22 7.88 4.86
CA GLY A 133 1.41 8.59 4.40
C GLY A 133 1.66 8.37 2.91
N GLY A 134 2.46 9.25 2.31
CA GLY A 134 2.83 9.20 0.90
C GLY A 134 1.84 9.92 0.00
N ALA A 135 2.38 10.63 -1.00
CA ALA A 135 1.59 11.50 -1.88
C ALA A 135 0.46 10.75 -2.59
N ASP A 136 0.72 9.53 -3.06
CA ASP A 136 -0.26 8.75 -3.82
C ASP A 136 -1.44 8.25 -2.97
N SER A 137 -1.18 7.77 -1.75
CA SER A 137 -2.26 7.35 -0.83
C SER A 137 -3.11 8.53 -0.39
N ILE A 138 -2.50 9.69 -0.17
CA ILE A 138 -3.22 10.92 0.16
C ILE A 138 -4.03 11.42 -1.02
N ARG A 139 -3.48 11.35 -2.25
CA ARG A 139 -4.22 11.66 -3.47
C ARG A 139 -5.45 10.76 -3.61
N ALA A 140 -5.30 9.46 -3.39
CA ALA A 140 -6.42 8.51 -3.44
C ALA A 140 -7.52 8.85 -2.41
N LEU A 141 -7.17 9.23 -1.17
CA LEU A 141 -8.16 9.69 -0.19
C LEU A 141 -8.88 10.96 -0.63
N ASN A 142 -8.14 11.95 -1.15
CA ASN A 142 -8.71 13.22 -1.59
C ASN A 142 -9.67 13.04 -2.77
N GLU A 143 -9.31 12.24 -3.77
CA GLU A 143 -10.16 11.94 -4.93
C GLU A 143 -11.48 11.26 -4.54
N LEU A 144 -11.48 10.52 -3.43
CA LEU A 144 -12.65 9.82 -2.90
C LEU A 144 -13.42 10.64 -1.84
N GLY A 145 -12.92 11.82 -1.43
CA GLY A 145 -13.50 12.60 -0.35
C GLY A 145 -13.44 11.90 1.02
N LEU A 146 -12.40 11.09 1.26
CA LEU A 146 -12.25 10.27 2.47
C LEU A 146 -11.23 10.83 3.49
N THR A 147 -10.60 11.97 3.20
CA THR A 147 -9.52 12.53 4.04
C THR A 147 -9.97 12.84 5.46
N ASP A 148 -11.19 13.33 5.65
CA ASP A 148 -11.74 13.64 6.99
C ASP A 148 -12.15 12.38 7.78
N ARG A 149 -12.04 11.20 7.17
CA ARG A 149 -12.40 9.90 7.77
C ARG A 149 -11.20 9.09 8.23
N VAL A 150 -9.98 9.58 8.03
CA VAL A 150 -8.76 8.98 8.59
C VAL A 150 -8.27 9.78 9.78
N SER A 151 -7.58 9.15 10.73
CA SER A 151 -7.12 9.83 11.94
C SER A 151 -5.98 10.82 11.65
N TRP A 152 -5.11 10.50 10.69
CA TRP A 152 -4.01 11.37 10.28
C TRP A 152 -3.60 11.17 8.82
N ALA A 153 -3.73 12.22 8.01
CA ALA A 153 -3.17 12.28 6.65
C ALA A 153 -1.87 13.10 6.65
N SER A 154 -0.73 12.43 6.48
CA SER A 154 0.59 13.07 6.64
C SER A 154 1.03 13.86 5.41
N THR A 155 1.09 15.19 5.53
CA THR A 155 1.64 16.07 4.48
C THR A 155 3.17 16.08 4.40
N GLY A 156 3.86 15.34 5.27
CA GLY A 156 5.33 15.33 5.35
C GLY A 156 6.03 14.59 4.21
N GLY A 157 5.30 13.91 3.33
CA GLY A 157 5.86 13.23 2.16
C GLY A 157 7.04 12.31 2.53
N GLY A 158 8.21 12.58 1.91
CA GLY A 158 9.45 11.85 2.20
C GLY A 158 9.93 11.98 3.65
N ALA A 159 9.79 13.15 4.27
CA ALA A 159 10.22 13.36 5.66
C ALA A 159 9.45 12.47 6.63
N ALA A 160 8.15 12.26 6.41
CA ALA A 160 7.36 11.34 7.23
C ALA A 160 7.85 9.88 7.09
N LEU A 161 8.28 9.48 5.89
CA LEU A 161 8.86 8.15 5.68
C LEU A 161 10.21 8.04 6.36
N GLU A 162 11.11 9.01 6.19
CA GLU A 162 12.41 9.03 6.86
C GLU A 162 12.30 8.96 8.39
N LEU A 163 11.33 9.69 8.97
CA LEU A 163 11.03 9.59 10.39
C LEU A 163 10.60 8.17 10.78
N LEU A 164 9.72 7.54 9.99
CA LEU A 164 9.25 6.18 10.22
C LEU A 164 10.30 5.10 9.96
N GLU A 165 11.32 5.39 9.15
CA GLU A 165 12.53 4.58 9.02
C GLU A 165 13.41 4.66 10.28
N GLY A 166 13.16 5.64 11.15
CA GLY A 166 13.94 5.93 12.34
C GLY A 166 15.18 6.78 12.05
N LYS A 167 15.20 7.52 10.94
CA LYS A 167 16.24 8.51 10.67
C LYS A 167 16.02 9.72 11.57
N GLU A 168 17.11 10.33 11.99
CA GLU A 168 17.07 11.63 12.64
C GLU A 168 16.76 12.71 11.60
N LEU A 169 15.66 13.43 11.80
CA LEU A 169 15.32 14.57 10.94
C LEU A 169 15.98 15.84 11.50
N PRO A 170 16.83 16.54 10.74
CA PRO A 170 17.54 17.72 11.24
C PRO A 170 16.60 18.80 11.81
N GLY A 171 15.44 19.00 11.18
CA GLY A 171 14.44 19.96 11.65
C GLY A 171 13.76 19.58 12.98
N ILE A 172 13.75 18.29 13.35
CA ILE A 172 13.25 17.82 14.64
C ILE A 172 14.38 17.84 15.69
N ALA A 173 15.59 17.45 15.30
CA ALA A 173 16.74 17.35 16.21
C ALA A 173 17.13 18.68 16.86
N VAL A 174 16.83 19.81 16.21
CA VAL A 174 17.09 21.15 16.74
C VAL A 174 16.00 21.68 17.68
N LEU A 175 14.86 20.99 17.81
CA LEU A 175 13.79 21.42 18.70
C LEU A 175 14.21 21.21 20.16
N PRO A 176 13.93 22.16 21.07
CA PRO A 176 14.18 21.96 22.49
C PRO A 176 13.42 20.74 23.00
N THR A 177 14.06 19.91 23.82
CA THR A 177 13.36 18.87 24.57
C THR A 177 12.31 19.50 25.49
N ALA A 178 11.12 18.90 25.50
CA ALA A 178 10.01 19.28 26.37
C ALA A 178 10.30 18.96 27.85
#